data_AF-A0A936D9Z2-F1
#
_entry.id   AF-A0A936D9Z2-F1
#
_cell.length_a   1.000
_cell.length_b   1.000
_cell.length_c   1.000
_cell.angle_alpha   90.00
_cell.angle_beta   90.00
_cell.angle_gamma   90.00
#
_symmetry.space_group_name_H-M   'P 1'
#
loop_
_entity.id
_entity.type
_entity.pdbx_description
1 polymer ?
#
loop_
_entity_poly.entity_id
_entity_poly.type
_entity_poly.pdbx_seq_one_letter_code
_entity_poly.pdbx_strand_id
1 'polypeptide(L)'
;MKLATSIFATLVLFSVSAAADSAPTPGTKGTVTAYENDGTTVVLVKACPRSRSSFNYTTCGPALRTDVKKLMCERGKGTKTWKYRVGDGPLMSQTTACR
;
A
#
# COMPACT_ATOMS: atom_id res chain seq x y z
N MET A 1 44.78 19.77 45.47
CA MET A 1 43.91 20.71 44.71
C MET A 1 43.50 20.03 43.41
N LYS A 2 42.20 20.07 43.12
CA LYS A 2 41.49 19.35 42.04
C LYS A 2 41.75 19.98 40.66
N LEU A 3 41.93 19.16 39.63
CA LEU A 3 41.64 19.53 38.23
C LEU A 3 40.91 18.35 37.58
N ALA A 4 39.58 18.49 37.47
CA ALA A 4 38.73 17.57 36.73
C ALA A 4 38.51 18.15 35.33
N THR A 5 39.06 17.48 34.32
CA THR A 5 38.90 17.85 32.91
C THR A 5 37.67 17.15 32.36
N SER A 6 36.57 17.87 32.22
CA SER A 6 35.32 17.34 31.66
C SER A 6 35.27 17.62 30.15
N ILE A 7 35.35 16.58 29.32
CA ILE A 7 35.24 16.67 27.86
C ILE A 7 33.74 16.66 27.52
N PHE A 8 33.24 17.78 26.99
CA PHE A 8 31.90 17.89 26.43
C PHE A 8 31.86 17.22 25.06
N ALA A 9 31.16 16.09 24.94
CA ALA A 9 30.84 15.45 23.67
C ALA A 9 29.49 16.00 23.15
N THR A 10 29.54 16.89 22.17
CA THR A 10 28.35 17.41 21.48
C THR A 10 27.82 16.37 20.50
N LEU A 11 26.81 15.62 20.94
CA LEU A 11 26.06 14.68 20.11
C LEU A 11 25.11 15.49 19.20
N VAL A 12 25.55 15.75 17.97
CA VAL A 12 24.69 16.35 16.93
C VAL A 12 23.73 15.28 16.44
N LEU A 13 22.53 15.24 17.05
CA LEU A 13 21.40 14.46 16.56
C LEU A 13 20.93 15.09 15.24
N PHE A 14 21.33 14.50 14.12
CA PHE A 14 20.68 14.73 12.84
C PHE A 14 19.26 14.18 12.93
N SER A 15 18.30 15.06 13.27
CA SER A 15 16.88 14.79 13.11
C SER A 15 16.56 14.70 11.62
N VAL A 16 16.81 13.53 11.03
CA VAL A 16 16.23 13.17 9.74
C VAL A 16 14.73 13.07 9.99
N SER A 17 13.99 14.08 9.52
CA SER A 17 12.55 14.02 9.38
C SER A 17 12.20 12.89 8.42
N ALA A 18 12.10 11.66 8.94
CA ALA A 18 11.35 10.61 8.30
C ALA A 18 9.90 11.11 8.28
N ALA A 19 9.49 11.70 7.15
CA ALA A 19 8.07 11.83 6.85
C ALA A 19 7.53 10.40 6.92
N ALA A 20 6.78 10.11 7.98
CA ALA A 20 6.01 8.89 8.06
C ALA A 20 5.00 8.96 6.92
N ASP A 21 5.37 8.41 5.76
CA ASP A 21 4.45 8.10 4.68
C ASP A 21 3.45 7.11 5.25
N SER A 22 2.35 7.64 5.80
CA SER A 22 1.26 6.84 6.34
C SER A 22 0.87 5.81 5.30
N ALA A 23 0.92 4.52 5.67
CA ALA A 23 0.54 3.44 4.78
C ALA A 23 -0.85 3.73 4.17
N PRO A 24 -1.06 3.47 2.87
CA PRO A 24 -2.30 3.81 2.21
C PRO A 24 -3.48 3.10 2.88
N THR A 25 -4.47 3.87 3.32
CA THR A 25 -5.64 3.32 4.01
C THR A 25 -6.55 2.59 3.02
N PRO A 26 -6.87 1.30 3.25
CA PRO A 26 -7.69 0.51 2.34
C PRO A 26 -9.09 1.12 2.17
N GLY A 27 -9.59 1.12 0.94
CA GLY A 27 -10.94 1.57 0.62
C GLY A 27 -11.19 3.07 0.82
N THR A 28 -10.15 3.89 0.73
CA THR A 28 -10.25 5.36 0.82
C THR A 28 -9.96 6.02 -0.52
N LYS A 29 -10.49 7.23 -0.72
CA LYS A 29 -10.24 8.03 -1.92
C LYS A 29 -8.74 8.16 -2.20
N GLY A 30 -8.36 7.92 -3.45
CA GLY A 30 -6.97 7.92 -3.89
C GLY A 30 -6.27 6.58 -3.75
N THR A 31 -6.99 5.52 -3.40
CA THR A 31 -6.45 4.15 -3.37
C THR A 31 -7.22 3.21 -4.28
N VAL A 32 -6.57 2.12 -4.67
CA VAL A 32 -7.24 0.92 -5.16
C VAL A 32 -6.87 -0.21 -4.22
N THR A 33 -7.88 -0.98 -3.80
CA THR A 33 -7.71 -2.04 -2.80
C THR A 33 -8.21 -3.35 -3.35
N ALA A 34 -7.42 -4.39 -3.16
CA ALA A 34 -7.80 -5.76 -3.39
C ALA A 34 -8.05 -6.45 -2.05
N TYR A 35 -9.11 -7.23 -2.00
CA TYR A 35 -9.50 -8.05 -0.87
C TYR A 35 -9.61 -9.50 -1.30
N GLU A 36 -9.55 -10.41 -0.33
CA GLU A 36 -9.97 -11.80 -0.52
C GLU A 36 -11.45 -11.86 -0.91
N ASN A 37 -11.94 -13.06 -1.22
CA ASN A 37 -13.34 -13.23 -1.63
C ASN A 37 -14.36 -12.89 -0.53
N ASP A 38 -13.95 -12.91 0.74
CA ASP A 38 -14.75 -12.48 1.89
C ASP A 38 -15.10 -10.98 1.86
N GLY A 39 -14.34 -10.19 1.10
CA GLY A 39 -14.49 -8.75 0.96
C GLY A 39 -14.04 -7.93 2.18
N THR A 40 -13.40 -8.55 3.16
CA THR A 40 -12.91 -7.90 4.39
C THR A 40 -11.41 -8.02 4.53
N THR A 41 -10.82 -9.16 4.15
CA THR A 41 -9.38 -9.40 4.26
C THR A 41 -8.64 -8.68 3.14
N VAL A 42 -7.78 -7.71 3.47
CA VAL A 42 -7.02 -6.94 2.49
C VAL A 42 -5.85 -7.77 1.95
N VAL A 43 -5.77 -7.89 0.62
CA VAL A 43 -4.67 -8.54 -0.09
C VAL A 43 -3.58 -7.52 -0.42
N LEU A 44 -3.98 -6.39 -1.00
CA LEU A 44 -3.06 -5.36 -1.47
C LEU A 44 -3.76 -4.01 -1.56
N VAL A 45 -3.07 -2.95 -1.16
CA VAL A 45 -3.52 -1.55 -1.33
C VAL A 45 -2.47 -0.82 -2.16
N LYS A 46 -2.91 -0.02 -3.14
CA LYS A 46 -2.05 0.92 -3.84
C LYS A 46 -2.60 2.33 -3.75
N ALA A 47 -1.75 3.28 -3.37
CA ALA A 47 -2.02 4.69 -3.55
C ALA A 47 -1.91 5.03 -5.05
N CYS A 48 -2.89 5.75 -5.56
CA CYS A 48 -2.95 6.16 -6.95
C CYS A 48 -2.39 7.57 -7.09
N PRO A 49 -1.58 7.84 -8.14
CA PRO A 49 -1.03 9.17 -8.36
C PRO A 49 -2.14 10.20 -8.47
N ARG A 50 -1.98 11.32 -7.78
CA ARG A 50 -2.91 12.46 -7.90
C ARG A 50 -2.48 13.35 -9.05
N SER A 51 -3.43 13.73 -9.91
CA SER A 51 -3.25 14.74 -10.95
C SER A 51 -4.24 15.88 -10.71
N ARG A 52 -3.73 17.05 -10.31
CA ARG A 52 -4.52 18.23 -9.92
C ARG A 52 -5.60 17.86 -8.89
N SER A 53 -6.85 17.72 -9.34
CA SER A 53 -8.04 17.47 -8.51
C SER A 53 -8.55 16.03 -8.56
N SER A 54 -7.94 15.15 -9.34
CA SER A 54 -8.37 13.75 -9.51
C SER A 54 -7.24 12.75 -9.25
N PHE A 55 -7.59 11.50 -9.02
CA PHE A 55 -6.64 10.40 -8.88
C PHE A 55 -6.62 9.57 -10.16
N ASN A 56 -5.44 9.16 -10.59
CA ASN A 56 -5.26 8.34 -11.78
C ASN A 56 -5.53 6.86 -11.47
N TYR A 57 -6.82 6.51 -11.35
CA TYR A 57 -7.25 5.12 -11.17
C TYR A 57 -7.05 4.27 -12.43
N THR A 58 -7.01 4.89 -13.61
CA THR A 58 -6.86 4.21 -14.90
C THR A 58 -5.51 3.51 -15.03
N THR A 59 -4.44 4.09 -14.50
CA THR A 59 -3.11 3.45 -14.47
C THR A 59 -2.92 2.58 -13.23
N CYS A 60 -3.43 3.03 -12.09
CA CYS A 60 -3.25 2.38 -10.79
C CYS A 60 -3.99 1.05 -10.68
N GLY A 61 -5.23 0.97 -11.19
CA GLY A 61 -6.06 -0.24 -11.13
C GLY A 61 -5.46 -1.44 -11.87
N PRO A 62 -5.05 -1.31 -13.15
CA PRO A 62 -4.33 -2.36 -13.86
C PRO A 62 -3.05 -2.81 -13.14
N ALA A 63 -2.26 -1.86 -12.61
CA ALA A 63 -1.06 -2.19 -11.86
C ALA A 63 -1.36 -2.99 -10.58
N LEU A 64 -2.48 -2.72 -9.88
CA LEU A 64 -2.90 -3.54 -8.75
C LEU A 64 -3.32 -4.94 -9.21
N ARG A 65 -4.12 -5.05 -10.27
CA ARG A 65 -4.60 -6.35 -10.80
C ARG A 65 -3.45 -7.27 -11.20
N THR A 66 -2.39 -6.73 -11.81
CA THR A 66 -1.20 -7.49 -12.17
C THR A 66 -0.51 -8.09 -10.93
N ASP A 67 -0.33 -7.28 -9.88
CA ASP A 67 0.32 -7.73 -8.66
C ASP A 67 -0.55 -8.74 -7.89
N VAL A 68 -1.85 -8.49 -7.81
CA VAL A 68 -2.81 -9.43 -7.21
C VAL A 68 -2.83 -10.75 -7.96
N LYS A 69 -2.80 -10.73 -9.30
CA LYS A 69 -2.70 -11.95 -10.09
C LYS A 69 -1.43 -12.75 -9.73
N LYS A 70 -0.29 -12.08 -9.60
CA LYS A 70 0.96 -12.72 -9.18
C LYS A 70 0.80 -13.37 -7.80
N LEU A 71 0.34 -12.62 -6.80
CA LEU A 71 0.11 -13.10 -5.43
C LEU A 71 -0.88 -14.28 -5.38
N MET A 72 -1.97 -14.21 -6.13
CA MET A 72 -2.99 -15.26 -6.18
C MET A 72 -2.46 -16.54 -6.82
N CYS A 73 -1.62 -16.43 -7.85
CA CYS A 73 -1.04 -17.57 -8.54
C CYS A 73 0.15 -18.19 -7.80
N GLU A 74 0.87 -17.41 -6.99
CA GLU A 74 1.89 -17.93 -6.05
C GLU A 74 1.26 -18.88 -5.00
N ARG A 75 -0.02 -18.69 -4.66
CA ARG A 75 -0.79 -19.58 -3.77
C ARG A 75 -1.28 -20.86 -4.44
N GLY A 76 -0.95 -21.08 -5.71
CA GLY A 76 -1.26 -22.30 -6.45
C GLY A 76 -2.17 -22.10 -7.66
N LYS A 77 -2.35 -23.19 -8.41
CA LYS A 77 -3.07 -23.21 -9.68
C LYS A 77 -4.59 -23.10 -9.51
N GLY A 78 -5.27 -22.84 -10.62
CA GLY A 78 -6.73 -22.80 -10.70
C GLY A 78 -7.31 -21.40 -10.75
N THR A 79 -8.63 -21.32 -10.65
CA THR A 79 -9.37 -20.06 -10.68
C THR A 79 -9.51 -19.49 -9.28
N LYS A 80 -9.05 -18.25 -9.09
CA LYS A 80 -9.11 -17.52 -7.81
C LYS A 80 -10.06 -16.33 -7.96
N THR A 81 -11.02 -16.23 -7.04
CA THR A 81 -11.94 -15.09 -6.96
C THR A 81 -11.48 -14.16 -5.84
N TRP A 82 -11.55 -12.86 -6.09
CA TRP A 82 -11.14 -11.83 -5.15
C TRP A 82 -12.01 -10.58 -5.37
N LYS A 83 -11.92 -9.60 -4.47
CA LYS A 83 -12.72 -8.38 -4.56
C LYS A 83 -11.84 -7.16 -4.76
N TYR A 84 -12.33 -6.19 -5.51
CA TYR A 84 -11.60 -5.00 -5.92
C TYR A 84 -12.43 -3.76 -5.60
N ARG A 85 -11.83 -2.75 -4.98
CA ARG A 85 -12.45 -1.45 -4.69
C ARG A 85 -11.59 -0.34 -5.26
N VAL A 86 -12.24 0.67 -5.84
CA VAL A 86 -11.62 1.94 -6.27
C VAL A 86 -12.08 3.03 -5.33
N GLY A 87 -11.15 3.70 -4.68
CA GLY A 87 -11.46 4.72 -3.70
C GLY A 87 -12.35 4.17 -2.58
N ASP A 88 -13.42 4.92 -2.31
CA ASP A 88 -14.54 4.64 -1.42
C ASP A 88 -15.76 4.02 -2.14
N GLY A 89 -15.58 3.57 -3.38
CA GLY A 89 -16.65 2.98 -4.20
C GLY A 89 -17.08 1.56 -3.78
N PRO A 90 -17.98 0.94 -4.56
CA PRO A 90 -18.46 -0.40 -4.27
C PRO A 90 -17.36 -1.45 -4.43
N LEU A 91 -17.51 -2.56 -3.70
CA LEU A 91 -16.69 -3.75 -3.89
C LEU A 91 -17.11 -4.47 -5.18
N MET A 92 -16.17 -4.73 -6.08
CA MET A 92 -16.40 -5.44 -7.34
C MET A 92 -15.73 -6.81 -7.31
N SER A 93 -16.45 -7.86 -7.71
CA SER A 93 -15.85 -9.20 -7.88
C SER A 93 -14.89 -9.23 -9.06
N GLN A 94 -13.79 -9.93 -8.89
CA GLN A 94 -12.79 -10.19 -9.92
C GLN A 94 -12.40 -11.67 -9.86
N THR A 95 -12.05 -12.21 -11.02
CA THR A 95 -11.61 -13.59 -11.15
C THR A 95 -10.29 -13.62 -11.90
N THR A 96 -9.38 -14.47 -11.45
CA THR A 96 -8.06 -14.63 -12.07
C THR A 96 -7.76 -16.11 -12.23
N ALA A 97 -7.37 -16.50 -13.44
CA ALA A 97 -6.94 -17.85 -13.74
C ALA A 97 -5.42 -17.96 -13.56
N CYS A 98 -5.00 -18.95 -12.77
CA CYS A 98 -3.61 -19.30 -12.50
C CYS A 98 -3.31 -20.64 -13.18
N ARG A 99 -2.27 -20.64 -14.02
CA ARG A 99 -1.85 -21.80 -14.82
C ARG A 99 -0.51 -22.33 -14.32
#